data_AF-A0A817PRR1-F1
#
_entry.id   AF-A0A817PRR1-F1
#
_cell.length_a   1.000
_cell.length_b   1.000
_cell.length_c   1.000
_cell.angle_alpha   90.00
_cell.angle_beta   90.00
_cell.angle_gamma   90.00
#
_symmetry.space_group_name_H-M   'P 1'
#
loop_
_entity.id
_entity.type
_entity.pdbx_description
1 polymer ?
#
loop_
_entity_poly.entity_id
_entity_poly.type
_entity_poly.pdbx_seq_one_letter_code
_entity_poly.pdbx_strand_id
1 'polypeptide(L)'
;MFILYVRYIINRHIHLSKCSYSSSIVKPLNVAFFGSDLFSMHILEHLYQLFINDKSRIKHLEVLTTVSSLNTVIHGAEKLKLTTHTWPNIDSLISKSSVKFDIGILASFGQLLPKKLIESFPLGIINVHPSLLPRWRGSSPLIYTIANGDKIGGVSIMDIRPKHFDIGPILMQQSFPLSSNITMFELLKITANVGCSLLNTILEDPIKARQNAQEQSLSGITYGNHKKS
;
A
#
# COMPACT_ATOMS: atom_id res chain seq x y z
N MET A 1 15.79 -31.31 -51.32
CA MET A 1 16.69 -31.72 -50.22
C MET A 1 16.63 -30.68 -49.08
N PHE A 2 15.44 -30.43 -48.52
CA PHE A 2 15.24 -29.37 -47.51
C PHE A 2 14.04 -29.64 -46.58
N ILE A 3 13.65 -30.91 -46.38
CA ILE A 3 12.49 -31.29 -45.54
C ILE A 3 12.84 -32.40 -44.50
N LEU A 4 14.11 -32.79 -44.35
CA LEU A 4 14.51 -33.84 -43.40
C LEU A 4 15.39 -33.37 -42.22
N TYR A 5 15.68 -32.08 -42.08
CA TYR A 5 16.50 -31.57 -40.97
C TYR A 5 15.71 -31.05 -39.76
N VAL A 6 14.38 -30.91 -39.86
CA VAL A 6 13.55 -30.33 -38.78
C VAL A 6 13.06 -31.38 -37.77
N ARG A 7 13.36 -32.67 -37.97
CA ARG A 7 12.90 -33.76 -37.07
C ARG A 7 13.94 -34.33 -36.11
N TYR A 8 15.18 -33.80 -36.09
CA TYR A 8 16.27 -34.37 -35.28
C TYR A 8 16.57 -33.64 -33.95
N ILE A 9 15.86 -32.55 -33.63
CA ILE A 9 16.02 -31.85 -32.33
C ILE A 9 14.67 -31.76 -31.61
N ILE A 10 13.95 -32.88 -31.56
CA ILE A 10 12.80 -33.07 -30.66
C ILE A 10 12.99 -34.45 -30.02
N ASN A 11 13.91 -34.54 -29.04
CA ASN A 11 13.96 -35.59 -28.00
C ASN A 11 15.24 -35.45 -27.17
N ARG A 12 15.35 -34.36 -26.40
CA ARG A 12 16.16 -34.38 -25.18
C ARG A 12 15.34 -33.84 -24.02
N HIS A 13 15.07 -34.75 -23.11
CA HIS A 13 14.55 -34.58 -21.76
C HIS A 13 14.74 -33.18 -21.19
N ILE A 14 13.69 -32.37 -21.22
CA ILE A 14 13.47 -31.35 -20.21
C ILE A 14 12.77 -32.10 -19.08
N HIS A 15 13.49 -32.35 -17.99
CA HIS A 15 12.86 -32.59 -16.69
C HIS A 15 12.14 -31.30 -16.31
N LEU A 16 10.93 -31.11 -16.85
CA LEU A 16 9.99 -30.15 -16.30
C LEU A 16 9.56 -30.75 -14.96
N SER A 17 10.29 -30.39 -13.92
CA SER A 17 9.75 -30.40 -12.57
C SER A 17 8.42 -29.66 -12.64
N LYS A 18 7.32 -30.40 -12.59
CA LYS A 18 5.98 -29.89 -12.35
C LYS A 18 6.03 -29.22 -10.99
N CYS A 19 6.47 -27.96 -10.97
CA CYS A 19 6.21 -27.09 -9.84
C CYS A 19 4.72 -26.81 -9.93
N SER A 20 3.93 -27.62 -9.25
CA SER A 20 2.54 -27.33 -8.97
C SER A 20 2.55 -26.07 -8.11
N TYR A 21 2.50 -24.91 -8.75
CA TYR A 21 2.03 -23.71 -8.07
C TYR A 21 0.58 -24.03 -7.71
N SER A 22 0.38 -24.47 -6.47
CA SER A 22 -0.91 -24.33 -5.83
C SER A 22 -1.20 -22.84 -5.90
N SER A 23 -2.05 -22.43 -6.85
CA SER A 23 -2.70 -21.14 -6.79
C SER A 23 -3.56 -21.21 -5.53
N SER A 24 -2.97 -20.88 -4.38
CA SER A 24 -3.71 -20.73 -3.15
C SER A 24 -4.71 -19.63 -3.43
N ILE A 25 -5.98 -20.01 -3.63
CA ILE A 25 -7.07 -19.07 -3.83
C ILE A 25 -7.03 -18.13 -2.62
N VAL A 26 -6.63 -16.88 -2.85
CA VAL A 26 -6.60 -15.89 -1.78
C VAL A 26 -8.05 -15.67 -1.37
N LYS A 27 -8.39 -16.07 -0.15
CA LYS A 27 -9.71 -15.85 0.43
C LYS A 27 -10.01 -14.34 0.44
N PRO A 28 -11.28 -13.92 0.32
CA PRO A 28 -11.62 -12.51 0.43
C PRO A 28 -11.18 -11.92 1.77
N LEU A 29 -10.57 -10.74 1.71
CA LEU A 29 -9.87 -10.10 2.81
C LEU A 29 -10.80 -9.26 3.68
N ASN A 30 -10.55 -9.30 4.99
CA ASN A 30 -11.00 -8.29 5.94
C ASN A 30 -9.92 -7.20 6.07
N VAL A 31 -10.24 -5.98 5.64
CA VAL A 31 -9.27 -4.87 5.55
C VAL A 31 -9.57 -3.83 6.61
N ALA A 32 -8.54 -3.41 7.36
CA ALA A 32 -8.59 -2.19 8.16
C ALA A 32 -7.80 -1.08 7.45
N PHE A 33 -8.42 0.08 7.27
CA PHE A 33 -7.78 1.25 6.66
C PHE A 33 -7.35 2.27 7.72
N PHE A 34 -6.16 2.85 7.55
CA PHE A 34 -5.59 3.88 8.43
C PHE A 34 -5.22 5.11 7.61
N GLY A 35 -5.84 6.25 7.89
CA GLY A 35 -5.53 7.50 7.18
C GLY A 35 -6.18 8.73 7.80
N SER A 36 -5.81 9.92 7.35
CA SER A 36 -6.30 11.17 7.94
C SER A 36 -6.41 12.37 7.01
N ASP A 37 -5.83 12.33 5.81
CA ASP A 37 -5.74 13.46 4.89
C ASP A 37 -6.39 13.18 3.52
N LEU A 38 -6.33 14.17 2.63
CA LEU A 38 -6.93 14.07 1.31
C LEU A 38 -6.29 12.97 0.45
N PHE A 39 -4.97 12.75 0.56
CA PHE A 39 -4.30 11.68 -0.17
C PHE A 39 -4.85 10.31 0.25
N SER A 40 -4.89 10.05 1.55
CA SER A 40 -5.43 8.82 2.13
C SER A 40 -6.93 8.65 1.86
N MET A 41 -7.70 9.74 1.73
CA MET A 41 -9.10 9.66 1.30
C MET A 41 -9.27 9.04 -0.09
N HIS A 42 -8.41 9.38 -1.06
CA HIS A 42 -8.47 8.76 -2.40
C HIS A 42 -8.17 7.26 -2.34
N ILE A 43 -7.25 6.85 -1.46
CA ILE A 43 -6.97 5.43 -1.23
C ILE A 43 -8.19 4.72 -0.60
N LEU A 44 -8.85 5.35 0.38
CA LEU A 44 -10.06 4.80 1.00
C LEU A 44 -11.21 4.67 -0.01
N GLU A 45 -11.45 5.66 -0.85
CA GLU A 45 -12.48 5.61 -1.90
C GLU A 45 -12.25 4.43 -2.84
N HIS A 46 -11.00 4.20 -3.25
CA HIS A 46 -10.64 3.06 -4.08
C HIS A 46 -10.90 1.72 -3.38
N LEU A 47 -10.46 1.57 -2.12
CA LEU A 47 -10.73 0.37 -1.32
C LEU A 47 -12.24 0.15 -1.11
N TYR A 48 -13.00 1.23 -0.95
CA TYR A 48 -14.46 1.17 -0.86
C TYR A 48 -15.09 0.65 -2.15
N GLN A 49 -14.63 1.11 -3.32
CA GLN A 49 -15.10 0.60 -4.61
C GLN A 49 -14.85 -0.91 -4.75
N LEU A 50 -13.68 -1.39 -4.32
CA LEU A 50 -13.40 -2.83 -4.28
C LEU A 50 -14.33 -3.56 -3.29
N PHE A 51 -14.55 -2.98 -2.11
CA PHE A 51 -15.43 -3.55 -1.10
C PHE A 51 -16.88 -3.68 -1.59
N ILE A 52 -17.41 -2.73 -2.36
CA ILE A 52 -18.80 -2.80 -2.83
C ILE A 52 -18.96 -3.60 -4.13
N ASN A 53 -17.96 -3.58 -5.01
CA ASN A 53 -18.07 -4.18 -6.36
C ASN A 53 -17.38 -5.55 -6.47
N ASP A 54 -16.43 -5.88 -5.59
CA ASP A 54 -15.64 -7.12 -5.66
C ASP A 54 -15.46 -7.77 -4.27
N LYS A 55 -16.52 -8.45 -3.83
CA LYS A 55 -16.51 -9.25 -2.59
C LYS A 55 -15.58 -10.45 -2.64
N SER A 56 -15.02 -10.81 -3.80
CA SER A 56 -13.99 -11.85 -3.89
C SER A 56 -12.63 -11.33 -3.40
N ARG A 57 -12.41 -10.02 -3.49
CA ARG A 57 -11.18 -9.34 -3.01
C ARG A 57 -11.33 -8.80 -1.59
N ILE A 58 -12.33 -7.95 -1.35
CA ILE A 58 -12.55 -7.33 -0.04
C ILE A 58 -13.97 -7.62 0.42
N LYS A 59 -14.11 -8.48 1.44
CA LYS A 59 -15.42 -8.79 2.02
C LYS A 59 -15.80 -7.85 3.16
N HIS A 60 -14.82 -7.25 3.84
CA HIS A 60 -15.02 -6.35 4.97
C HIS A 60 -14.03 -5.19 4.95
N LEU A 61 -14.50 -3.98 5.28
CA LEU A 61 -13.69 -2.77 5.33
C LEU A 61 -14.11 -1.92 6.53
N GLU A 62 -13.19 -1.65 7.44
CA GLU A 62 -13.36 -0.70 8.54
C GLU A 62 -12.22 0.32 8.54
N VAL A 63 -12.46 1.47 9.16
CA VAL A 63 -11.52 2.60 9.16
C VAL A 63 -11.07 2.88 10.58
N LEU A 64 -9.77 2.99 10.82
CA LEU A 64 -9.22 3.57 12.04
C LEU A 64 -8.58 4.93 11.71
N THR A 65 -9.07 5.99 12.35
CA THR A 65 -8.65 7.35 12.03
C THR A 65 -8.60 8.25 13.27
N THR A 66 -8.04 9.46 13.15
CA THR A 66 -8.03 10.46 14.23
C THR A 66 -9.31 11.30 14.19
N VAL A 67 -9.77 11.76 15.35
CA VAL A 67 -10.90 12.70 15.41
C VAL A 67 -10.34 14.12 15.27
N SER A 68 -10.60 14.74 14.12
CA SER A 68 -10.29 16.13 13.85
C SER A 68 -11.23 16.66 12.77
N SER A 69 -11.66 17.92 12.87
CA SER A 69 -12.48 18.56 11.85
C SER A 69 -11.76 18.70 10.50
N LEU A 70 -10.43 18.68 10.48
CA LEU A 70 -9.62 18.73 9.26
C LEU A 70 -9.38 17.35 8.65
N ASN A 71 -9.72 16.28 9.35
CA ASN A 71 -9.49 14.92 8.88
C ASN A 71 -10.53 14.57 7.81
N THR A 72 -10.12 14.43 6.56
CA THR A 72 -11.04 14.11 5.46
C THR A 72 -11.55 12.67 5.52
N VAL A 73 -10.76 11.76 6.11
CA VAL A 73 -11.07 10.32 6.19
C VAL A 73 -12.25 10.06 7.13
N ILE A 74 -12.35 10.73 8.29
CA ILE A 74 -13.49 10.51 9.20
C ILE A 74 -14.82 10.93 8.55
N HIS A 75 -14.85 12.08 7.89
CA HIS A 75 -16.04 12.58 7.19
C HIS A 75 -16.37 11.73 5.95
N GLY A 76 -15.35 11.28 5.22
CA GLY A 76 -15.53 10.38 4.09
C GLY A 76 -16.07 9.03 4.50
N ALA A 77 -15.53 8.43 5.57
CA ALA A 77 -16.01 7.16 6.11
C ALA A 77 -17.47 7.24 6.58
N GLU A 78 -17.87 8.35 7.23
CA GLU A 78 -19.26 8.61 7.61
C GLU A 78 -20.19 8.66 6.39
N LYS A 79 -19.82 9.42 5.34
CA LYS A 79 -20.59 9.48 4.08
C LYS A 79 -20.72 8.12 3.39
N LEU A 80 -19.65 7.32 3.43
CA LEU A 80 -19.60 5.97 2.89
C LEU A 80 -20.26 4.92 3.81
N LYS A 81 -20.75 5.33 5.00
CA LYS A 81 -21.35 4.47 6.02
C LYS A 81 -20.44 3.31 6.46
N LEU A 82 -19.13 3.57 6.50
CA LEU A 82 -18.14 2.61 7.00
C LEU A 82 -18.07 2.67 8.53
N THR A 83 -17.85 1.51 9.16
CA THR A 83 -17.55 1.47 10.59
C THR A 83 -16.21 2.15 10.85
N THR A 84 -16.22 3.11 11.78
CA THR A 84 -15.04 3.89 12.14
C THR A 84 -14.60 3.59 13.58
N HIS A 85 -13.28 3.59 13.76
CA HIS A 85 -12.58 3.46 15.02
C HIS A 85 -11.73 4.70 15.25
N THR A 86 -11.67 5.15 16.49
CA THR A 86 -10.96 6.37 16.85
C THR A 86 -9.61 6.05 17.48
N TRP A 87 -8.55 6.59 16.89
CA TRP A 87 -7.23 6.61 17.51
C TRP A 87 -7.22 7.48 18.79
N PRO A 88 -6.52 7.08 19.87
CA PRO A 88 -5.60 5.94 20.00
C PRO A 88 -6.23 4.64 20.51
N ASN A 89 -7.56 4.54 20.56
CA ASN A 89 -8.25 3.35 21.05
C ASN A 89 -8.21 2.20 20.02
N ILE A 90 -7.12 1.45 20.03
CA ILE A 90 -6.94 0.30 19.12
C ILE A 90 -7.82 -0.90 19.49
N ASP A 91 -8.25 -1.00 20.74
CA ASP A 91 -9.00 -2.16 21.25
C ASP A 91 -10.38 -2.28 20.58
N SER A 92 -10.97 -1.18 20.11
CA SER A 92 -12.21 -1.23 19.32
C SER A 92 -12.02 -2.00 18.01
N LEU A 93 -10.85 -1.89 17.39
CA LEU A 93 -10.52 -2.57 16.13
C LEU A 93 -10.08 -4.02 16.35
N ILE A 94 -9.18 -4.26 17.32
CA ILE A 94 -8.51 -5.58 17.43
C ILE A 94 -9.21 -6.56 18.39
N SER A 95 -9.88 -6.05 19.42
CA SER A 95 -10.44 -6.86 20.51
C SER A 95 -11.97 -6.85 20.56
N LYS A 96 -12.61 -5.73 20.22
CA LYS A 96 -14.07 -5.56 20.27
C LYS A 96 -14.75 -5.68 18.92
N SER A 97 -14.00 -5.60 17.81
CA SER A 97 -14.57 -5.87 16.50
C SER A 97 -14.99 -7.34 16.41
N SER A 98 -16.18 -7.56 15.84
CA SER A 98 -16.67 -8.91 15.50
C SER A 98 -15.88 -9.53 14.34
N VAL A 99 -15.03 -8.74 13.68
CA VAL A 99 -14.23 -9.16 12.53
C VAL A 99 -12.76 -9.24 12.90
N LYS A 100 -12.10 -10.32 12.46
CA LYS A 100 -10.64 -10.43 12.47
C LYS A 100 -10.08 -9.95 11.14
N PHE A 101 -9.30 -8.89 11.19
CA PHE A 101 -8.69 -8.30 10.00
C PHE A 101 -7.50 -9.11 9.52
N ASP A 102 -7.39 -9.28 8.21
CA ASP A 102 -6.30 -10.00 7.57
C ASP A 102 -5.12 -9.06 7.29
N ILE A 103 -5.39 -7.85 6.77
CA ILE A 103 -4.38 -6.85 6.36
C ILE A 103 -4.79 -5.43 6.78
N GLY A 104 -3.80 -4.62 7.17
CA GLY A 104 -3.95 -3.18 7.36
C GLY A 104 -3.42 -2.40 6.16
N ILE A 105 -4.18 -1.41 5.69
CA ILE A 105 -3.74 -0.48 4.64
C ILE A 105 -3.60 0.90 5.26
N LEU A 106 -2.37 1.42 5.30
CA LEU A 106 -2.03 2.72 5.86
C LEU A 106 -1.72 3.70 4.72
N ALA A 107 -2.20 4.93 4.84
CA ALA A 107 -1.80 6.05 3.98
C ALA A 107 -1.91 7.33 4.80
N SER A 108 -0.85 8.14 4.88
CA SER A 108 -0.85 9.46 5.57
C SER A 108 -1.59 9.50 6.91
N PHE A 109 -1.36 8.50 7.77
CA PHE A 109 -2.03 8.44 9.08
C PHE A 109 -1.33 9.32 10.15
N GLY A 110 -0.03 9.54 10.01
CA GLY A 110 0.75 10.44 10.87
C GLY A 110 0.99 9.94 12.30
N GLN A 111 0.62 8.69 12.62
CA GLN A 111 0.82 8.07 13.94
C GLN A 111 1.73 6.85 13.85
N LEU A 112 2.58 6.66 14.87
CA LEU A 112 3.31 5.41 15.05
C LEU A 112 2.36 4.34 15.59
N LEU A 113 2.23 3.23 14.87
CA LEU A 113 1.39 2.12 15.32
C LEU A 113 2.13 1.28 16.38
N PRO A 114 1.49 0.94 17.52
CA PRO A 114 2.09 0.08 18.52
C PRO A 114 2.25 -1.34 17.99
N LYS A 115 3.29 -2.03 18.46
CA LYS A 115 3.60 -3.42 18.07
C LYS A 115 2.38 -4.35 18.18
N LYS A 116 1.60 -4.25 19.26
CA LYS A 116 0.35 -5.03 19.49
C LYS A 116 -0.66 -4.89 18.34
N LEU A 117 -0.80 -3.68 17.78
CA LEU A 117 -1.69 -3.44 16.64
C LEU A 117 -1.10 -4.01 15.35
N ILE A 118 0.20 -3.83 15.11
CA ILE A 118 0.84 -4.36 13.89
C ILE A 118 0.75 -5.90 13.85
N GLU A 119 1.04 -6.55 14.97
CA GLU A 119 1.01 -8.02 15.11
C GLU A 119 -0.39 -8.62 15.07
N SER A 120 -1.46 -7.83 15.19
CA SER A 120 -2.83 -8.35 15.06
C SER A 120 -3.25 -8.63 13.61
N PHE A 121 -2.46 -8.20 12.62
CA PHE A 121 -2.73 -8.44 11.20
C PHE A 121 -1.83 -9.57 10.68
N PRO A 122 -2.37 -10.76 10.35
CA PRO A 122 -1.57 -11.88 9.86
C PRO A 122 -0.86 -11.58 8.53
N LEU A 123 -1.47 -10.76 7.67
CA LEU A 123 -0.86 -10.21 6.47
C LEU A 123 -0.32 -8.81 6.71
N GLY A 124 0.04 -8.47 7.95
CA GLY A 124 0.70 -7.24 8.38
C GLY A 124 -0.04 -5.95 8.01
N ILE A 125 0.67 -4.84 8.13
CA ILE A 125 0.17 -3.51 7.74
C ILE A 125 1.13 -2.94 6.70
N ILE A 126 0.59 -2.58 5.54
CA ILE A 126 1.34 -1.96 4.45
C ILE A 126 1.00 -0.47 4.36
N ASN A 127 1.98 0.36 4.05
CA ASN A 127 1.84 1.80 3.84
C ASN A 127 1.92 2.14 2.34
N VAL A 128 0.98 2.94 1.86
CA VAL A 128 1.03 3.63 0.56
C VAL A 128 1.80 4.93 0.75
N HIS A 129 3.09 4.92 0.41
CA HIS A 129 3.96 6.08 0.58
C HIS A 129 4.16 6.80 -0.76
N PRO A 130 3.78 8.09 -0.90
CA PRO A 130 3.81 8.77 -2.20
C PRO A 130 5.19 9.36 -2.53
N SER A 131 6.22 8.51 -2.47
CA SER A 131 7.55 8.76 -3.03
C SER A 131 8.22 7.47 -3.46
N LEU A 132 9.36 7.59 -4.16
CA LEU A 132 10.28 6.49 -4.42
C LEU A 132 11.23 6.30 -3.23
N LEU A 133 10.78 5.54 -2.22
CA LEU A 133 11.62 5.18 -1.08
C LEU A 133 12.95 4.53 -1.53
N PRO A 134 14.08 4.85 -0.88
CA PRO A 134 14.20 5.58 0.40
C PRO A 134 14.17 7.11 0.31
N ARG A 135 13.93 7.70 -0.88
CA ARG A 135 13.81 9.15 -1.05
C ARG A 135 12.52 9.67 -0.43
N TRP A 136 12.59 10.80 0.26
CA TRP A 136 11.46 11.49 0.91
C TRP A 136 10.70 10.63 1.92
N ARG A 137 11.42 9.96 2.83
CA ARG A 137 10.81 9.43 4.06
C ARG A 137 10.18 10.58 4.88
N GLY A 138 9.11 10.31 5.61
CA GLY A 138 8.52 11.27 6.52
C GLY A 138 7.20 11.88 6.07
N SER A 139 6.83 13.00 6.70
CA SER A 139 5.45 13.50 6.72
C SER A 139 4.94 14.18 5.45
N SER A 140 5.84 14.67 4.59
CA SER A 140 5.51 15.63 3.54
C SER A 140 6.17 15.33 2.18
N PRO A 141 6.24 14.07 1.72
CA PRO A 141 6.97 13.69 0.50
C PRO A 141 6.55 14.45 -0.77
N LEU A 142 5.26 14.73 -0.95
CA LEU A 142 4.76 15.45 -2.12
C LEU A 142 5.28 16.88 -2.21
N ILE A 143 5.32 17.58 -1.06
CA ILE A 143 5.85 18.95 -0.97
C ILE A 143 7.31 18.97 -1.36
N TYR A 144 8.10 18.04 -0.83
CA TYR A 144 9.53 17.97 -1.09
C TYR A 144 9.86 17.52 -2.51
N THR A 145 9.03 16.65 -3.10
CA THR A 145 9.14 16.27 -4.52
C THR A 145 9.06 17.51 -5.42
N ILE A 146 8.08 18.39 -5.19
CA ILE A 146 7.92 19.64 -5.94
C ILE A 146 9.03 20.64 -5.60
N ALA A 147 9.29 20.87 -4.31
CA ALA A 147 10.24 21.87 -3.84
C ALA A 147 11.68 21.60 -4.31
N ASN A 148 12.05 20.33 -4.47
CA ASN A 148 13.36 19.94 -4.99
C ASN A 148 13.41 19.87 -6.53
N GLY A 149 12.30 20.13 -7.21
CA GLY A 149 12.22 20.12 -8.68
C GLY A 149 12.46 18.74 -9.28
N ASP A 150 12.06 17.67 -8.56
CA ASP A 150 12.27 16.29 -9.00
C ASP A 150 11.64 16.06 -10.37
N LYS A 151 12.37 15.40 -11.27
CA LYS A 151 11.89 15.07 -12.63
C LYS A 151 11.18 13.71 -12.69
N ILE A 152 11.35 12.91 -11.65
CA ILE A 152 10.77 11.58 -11.51
C ILE A 152 10.14 11.53 -10.13
N GLY A 153 8.84 11.25 -10.10
CA GLY A 153 8.10 10.93 -8.90
C GLY A 153 7.88 9.43 -8.80
N GLY A 154 7.17 9.00 -7.76
CA GLY A 154 6.74 7.62 -7.66
C GLY A 154 6.01 7.32 -6.37
N VAL A 155 5.62 6.07 -6.24
CA VAL A 155 4.91 5.53 -5.08
C VAL A 155 5.58 4.24 -4.67
N SER A 156 5.70 4.04 -3.36
CA SER A 156 6.19 2.80 -2.75
C SER A 156 5.10 2.22 -1.87
N ILE A 157 4.78 0.95 -2.04
CA ILE A 157 4.03 0.18 -1.05
C ILE A 157 5.03 -0.59 -0.22
N MET A 158 5.05 -0.33 1.08
CA MET A 158 6.02 -0.94 2.00
C MET A 158 5.35 -1.55 3.24
N ASP A 159 5.98 -2.55 3.84
CA ASP A 159 5.62 -2.99 5.18
C ASP A 159 6.01 -1.92 6.21
N ILE A 160 5.21 -1.75 7.25
CA ILE A 160 5.58 -0.86 8.35
C ILE A 160 6.40 -1.58 9.41
N ARG A 161 7.21 -0.82 10.16
CA ARG A 161 7.95 -1.30 11.33
C ARG A 161 7.41 -0.61 12.59
N PRO A 162 7.34 -1.30 13.75
CA PRO A 162 6.99 -0.64 15.00
C PRO A 162 8.01 0.44 15.33
N LYS A 163 7.55 1.55 15.91
CA LYS A 163 8.38 2.69 16.37
C LYS A 163 9.15 3.46 15.29
N HIS A 164 9.01 3.11 14.01
CA HIS A 164 9.73 3.76 12.91
C HIS A 164 8.80 4.09 11.76
N PHE A 165 9.00 5.25 11.14
CA PHE A 165 8.33 5.66 9.91
C PHE A 165 9.19 5.31 8.70
N ASP A 166 8.57 4.82 7.63
CA ASP A 166 9.11 4.79 6.27
C ASP A 166 10.43 4.05 6.04
N ILE A 167 10.76 3.08 6.90
CA ILE A 167 12.00 2.28 6.80
C ILE A 167 11.78 0.81 6.40
N GLY A 168 10.54 0.34 6.35
CA GLY A 168 10.28 -1.09 6.16
C GLY A 168 10.48 -1.55 4.71
N PRO A 169 10.49 -2.89 4.49
CA PRO A 169 10.67 -3.48 3.17
C PRO A 169 9.66 -2.96 2.14
N ILE A 170 10.11 -2.69 0.93
CA ILE A 170 9.27 -2.32 -0.21
C ILE A 170 8.70 -3.60 -0.84
N LEU A 171 7.37 -3.69 -0.92
CA LEU A 171 6.66 -4.75 -1.61
C LEU A 171 6.59 -4.47 -3.11
N MET A 172 6.23 -3.23 -3.46
CA MET A 172 6.15 -2.76 -4.84
C MET A 172 6.47 -1.27 -4.90
N GLN A 173 7.05 -0.83 -6.01
CA GLN A 173 7.36 0.56 -6.24
C GLN A 173 7.19 0.88 -7.73
N GLN A 174 6.66 2.06 -8.04
CA GLN A 174 6.49 2.52 -9.41
C GLN A 174 6.86 3.99 -9.54
N SER A 175 7.72 4.29 -10.51
CA SER A 175 8.12 5.65 -10.89
C SER A 175 7.26 6.20 -12.02
N PHE A 176 7.19 7.52 -12.13
CA PHE A 176 6.60 8.21 -13.27
C PHE A 176 7.28 9.57 -13.52
N PRO A 177 7.33 10.05 -14.77
CA PRO A 177 7.89 11.35 -15.09
C PRO A 177 7.03 12.48 -14.48
N LEU A 178 7.67 13.55 -14.06
CA LEU A 178 7.02 14.77 -13.56
C LEU A 178 7.16 15.90 -14.58
N SER A 179 6.04 16.57 -14.85
CA SER A 179 6.06 17.85 -15.58
C SER A 179 6.78 18.92 -14.76
N SER A 180 7.49 19.85 -15.41
CA SER A 180 8.15 20.97 -14.73
C SER A 180 7.16 21.90 -14.02
N ASN A 181 5.89 21.90 -14.45
CA ASN A 181 4.85 22.79 -13.94
C ASN A 181 3.81 22.03 -13.11
N ILE A 182 4.13 20.82 -12.63
CA ILE A 182 3.19 19.99 -11.90
C ILE A 182 2.72 20.69 -10.62
N THR A 183 1.41 20.73 -10.43
CA THR A 183 0.81 21.30 -9.22
C THR A 183 0.72 20.24 -8.11
N MET A 184 0.58 20.71 -6.86
CA MET A 184 0.37 19.81 -5.71
C MET A 184 -0.85 18.89 -5.91
N PHE A 185 -1.94 19.44 -6.45
CA PHE A 185 -3.18 18.69 -6.65
C PHE A 185 -3.05 17.62 -7.73
N GLU A 186 -2.38 17.93 -8.84
CA GLU A 186 -2.08 16.95 -9.89
C GLU A 186 -1.16 15.84 -9.36
N LEU A 187 -0.09 16.20 -8.63
CA LEU A 187 0.82 15.22 -8.06
C LEU A 187 0.12 14.31 -7.05
N LEU A 188 -0.74 14.86 -6.20
CA LEU A 188 -1.55 14.08 -5.26
C LEU A 188 -2.44 13.08 -5.99
N LYS A 189 -3.13 13.50 -7.06
CA LYS A 189 -3.99 12.60 -7.85
C LYS A 189 -3.19 11.52 -8.56
N ILE A 190 -2.06 11.86 -9.19
CA ILE A 190 -1.21 10.90 -9.89
C ILE A 190 -0.68 9.86 -8.90
N THR A 191 -0.13 10.31 -7.76
CA THR A 191 0.39 9.39 -6.73
C THR A 191 -0.71 8.53 -6.12
N ALA A 192 -1.89 9.08 -5.85
CA ALA A 192 -3.01 8.27 -5.34
C ALA A 192 -3.41 7.19 -6.36
N ASN A 193 -3.56 7.55 -7.64
CA ASN A 193 -3.93 6.61 -8.70
C ASN A 193 -2.89 5.49 -8.88
N VAL A 194 -1.59 5.84 -8.90
CA VAL A 194 -0.51 4.85 -8.96
C VAL A 194 -0.53 3.97 -7.71
N GLY A 195 -0.73 4.55 -6.53
CA GLY A 195 -0.86 3.80 -5.27
C GLY A 195 -2.02 2.80 -5.29
N CYS A 196 -3.19 3.21 -5.78
CA CYS A 196 -4.35 2.33 -5.96
C CYS A 196 -4.08 1.18 -6.95
N SER A 197 -3.36 1.46 -8.04
CA SER A 197 -2.94 0.44 -9.01
C SER A 197 -2.00 -0.61 -8.39
N LEU A 198 -0.99 -0.15 -7.63
CA LEU A 198 -0.08 -1.04 -6.91
C LEU A 198 -0.83 -1.86 -5.85
N LEU A 199 -1.74 -1.22 -5.10
CA LEU A 199 -2.59 -1.91 -4.13
C LEU A 199 -3.45 -2.98 -4.79
N ASN A 200 -3.98 -2.75 -6.00
CA ASN A 200 -4.73 -3.79 -6.71
C ASN A 200 -3.89 -5.05 -6.92
N THR A 201 -2.67 -4.86 -7.41
CA THR A 201 -1.74 -5.97 -7.66
C THR A 201 -1.38 -6.70 -6.36
N ILE A 202 -1.14 -5.98 -5.27
CA ILE A 202 -0.81 -6.59 -3.98
C ILE A 202 -2.01 -7.34 -3.39
N LEU A 203 -3.22 -6.81 -3.52
CA LEU A 203 -4.43 -7.43 -2.96
C LEU A 203 -4.87 -8.69 -3.74
N GLU A 204 -4.38 -8.90 -4.97
CA GLU A 204 -4.57 -10.17 -5.69
C GLU A 204 -3.78 -11.31 -5.05
N ASP A 205 -2.55 -11.06 -4.60
CA ASP A 205 -1.70 -12.04 -3.91
C ASP A 205 -0.78 -11.38 -2.87
N PRO A 206 -1.31 -11.06 -1.68
CA PRO A 206 -0.56 -10.34 -0.64
C PRO A 206 0.59 -11.17 -0.07
N ILE A 207 0.46 -12.51 -0.10
CA ILE A 207 1.49 -13.42 0.37
C ILE A 207 2.70 -13.35 -0.57
N LYS A 208 2.48 -13.48 -1.87
CA LYS A 208 3.54 -13.38 -2.88
C LYS A 208 4.17 -11.99 -2.91
N ALA A 209 3.36 -10.93 -2.80
CA ALA A 209 3.88 -9.57 -2.73
C ALA A 209 4.86 -9.40 -1.56
N ARG A 210 4.52 -9.93 -0.38
CA ARG A 210 5.40 -9.88 0.79
C ARG A 210 6.63 -10.79 0.67
N GLN A 211 6.50 -11.97 0.08
CA GLN A 211 7.65 -12.86 -0.18
C GLN A 211 8.71 -12.21 -1.08
N ASN A 212 8.29 -11.32 -1.97
CA ASN A 212 9.18 -10.59 -2.87
C ASN A 212 9.67 -9.25 -2.29
N ALA A 213 9.24 -8.87 -1.09
CA ALA A 213 9.58 -7.59 -0.50
C ALA A 213 11.10 -7.45 -0.29
N GLN A 214 11.63 -6.27 -0.56
CA GLN A 214 13.06 -5.97 -0.46
C GLN A 214 13.31 -4.89 0.58
N GLU A 215 14.34 -5.07 1.41
CA GLU A 215 14.79 -4.01 2.30
C GLU A 215 15.22 -2.77 1.51
N GLN A 216 14.95 -1.59 2.05
CA GLN A 216 15.32 -0.35 1.39
C GLN A 216 16.85 -0.19 1.30
N SER A 217 17.33 0.39 0.21
CA SER A 217 18.73 0.79 0.10
C SER A 217 19.13 1.76 1.21
N LEU A 218 20.37 1.64 1.68
CA LEU A 218 20.98 2.62 2.58
C LEU A 218 21.47 3.88 1.84
N SER A 219 21.59 3.81 0.52
CA SER A 219 21.93 4.94 -0.35
C SER A 219 20.66 5.69 -0.80
N GLY A 220 20.75 7.01 -0.93
CA GLY A 220 19.64 7.85 -1.43
C GLY A 220 18.55 8.17 -0.41
N ILE A 221 18.76 7.87 0.88
CA ILE A 221 17.84 8.23 1.96
C ILE A 221 17.76 9.77 2.06
N THR A 222 16.55 10.31 1.92
CA THR A 222 16.25 11.71 2.22
C THR A 222 14.98 11.83 3.05
N TYR A 223 14.80 12.95 3.74
CA TYR A 223 13.64 13.18 4.60
C TYR A 223 12.85 14.38 4.12
N GLY A 224 11.54 14.19 3.93
CA GLY A 224 10.57 15.23 3.64
C GLY A 224 9.71 15.51 4.86
N ASN A 225 10.29 16.03 5.94
CA ASN A 225 9.56 16.35 7.18
C ASN A 225 9.25 17.85 7.25
N HIS A 226 8.12 18.23 7.83
CA HIS A 226 8.04 19.57 8.42
C HIS A 226 9.08 19.62 9.54
N LYS A 227 10.03 20.55 9.50
CA LYS A 227 10.88 20.85 10.68
C LYS A 227 9.93 21.16 11.83
N LYS A 228 9.72 20.20 12.73
CA LYS A 228 9.29 20.52 14.09
C LYS A 228 10.59 20.90 14.79
N SER A 229 10.77 22.21 14.98
CA SER A 229 11.66 22.76 16.01
C SER A 229 11.40 22.08 17.35
#